data_AF-A0AAJ1Q508-F1
#
_entry.id   AF-A0AAJ1Q508-F1
#
_cell.length_a   1.000
_cell.length_b   1.000
_cell.length_c   1.000
_cell.angle_alpha   90.00
_cell.angle_beta   90.00
_cell.angle_gamma   90.00
#
_symmetry.space_group_name_H-M   'P 1'
#
loop_
_entity.id
_entity.type
_entity.pdbx_description
1 polymer ?
#
loop_
_entity_poly.entity_id
_entity_poly.type
_entity_poly.pdbx_seq_one_letter_code
_entity_poly.pdbx_strand_id
1 'polypeptide(L)'
;MDRLREDGFYFYVLYCSDQTLYGGYTVNLAQRIACHNRGKGAKYTRPSTRRPVRLIYCEKWPSKSLAMSAEYHFKQLTRPQKERYLKEQGLANLGDPSYVMRDFSLEKADDQA
;
A
#
# COMPACT_ATOMS: atom_id res chain seq x y z
N MET A 1 -9.73 -12.33 -18.61
CA MET A 1 -9.10 -11.04 -18.23
C MET A 1 -9.94 -10.41 -17.12
N ASP A 2 -9.82 -10.88 -15.89
CA ASP A 2 -10.52 -10.33 -14.71
C ASP A 2 -9.82 -10.89 -13.45
N ARG A 3 -8.67 -10.32 -13.06
CA ARG A 3 -7.95 -10.65 -11.79
C ARG A 3 -7.55 -9.38 -11.00
N LEU A 4 -8.19 -8.25 -11.33
CA LEU A 4 -7.99 -6.97 -10.64
C LEU A 4 -9.31 -6.41 -10.09
N ARG A 5 -10.43 -7.13 -10.30
CA ARG A 5 -11.71 -6.93 -9.63
C ARG A 5 -11.90 -8.04 -8.61
N GLU A 6 -11.14 -7.97 -7.54
CA GLU A 6 -11.41 -8.80 -6.38
C GLU A 6 -11.75 -7.85 -5.24
N ASP A 7 -12.95 -7.99 -4.68
CA ASP A 7 -13.39 -7.42 -3.42
C ASP A 7 -12.42 -7.87 -2.31
N GLY A 8 -11.30 -7.17 -2.23
CA GLY A 8 -10.18 -7.48 -1.34
C GLY A 8 -9.78 -6.23 -0.59
N PHE A 9 -9.22 -6.42 0.60
CA PHE A 9 -8.76 -5.30 1.41
C PHE A 9 -7.27 -5.10 1.15
N TYR A 10 -6.94 -4.05 0.42
CA TYR A 10 -5.57 -3.72 0.08
C TYR A 10 -5.01 -2.71 1.07
N PHE A 11 -3.97 -3.08 1.81
CA PHE A 11 -3.13 -2.10 2.49
C PHE A 11 -2.07 -1.59 1.51
N TYR A 12 -1.78 -0.30 1.51
CA TYR A 12 -0.79 0.29 0.62
C TYR A 12 0.02 1.38 1.29
N VAL A 13 1.26 1.51 0.85
CA VAL A 13 2.19 2.53 1.30
C VAL A 13 2.68 3.32 0.09
N LEU A 14 2.42 4.62 0.13
CA LEU A 14 2.92 5.58 -0.84
C LEU A 14 4.13 6.30 -0.27
N TYR A 15 5.12 6.51 -1.12
CA TYR A 15 6.25 7.39 -0.89
C TYR A 15 6.02 8.71 -1.61
N CYS A 16 5.98 9.81 -0.86
CA CYS A 16 5.96 11.16 -1.41
C CYS A 16 7.40 11.67 -1.63
N SER A 17 7.59 12.57 -2.59
CA SER A 17 8.88 13.27 -2.81
C SER A 17 9.42 14.02 -1.59
N ASP A 18 8.57 14.29 -0.59
CA ASP A 18 8.92 14.88 0.70
C ASP A 18 9.55 13.86 1.68
N GLN A 19 9.90 12.66 1.21
CA GLN A 19 10.41 11.54 2.03
C GLN A 19 9.44 11.06 3.12
N THR A 20 8.16 11.40 2.97
CA THR A 20 7.10 10.98 3.88
C THR A 20 6.43 9.71 3.36
N LEU A 21 6.20 8.77 4.28
CA LEU A 21 5.49 7.52 4.03
C LEU A 21 4.02 7.66 4.40
N TYR A 22 3.12 7.43 3.44
CA TYR A 22 1.69 7.43 3.66
C TYR A 22 1.14 6.02 3.53
N GLY A 23 0.75 5.44 4.68
CA GLY A 23 0.08 4.14 4.73
C GLY A 23 -1.43 4.30 4.86
N GLY A 24 -2.19 3.49 4.13
CA GLY A 24 -3.63 3.38 4.30
C GLY A 24 -4.18 2.12 3.65
N TYR A 25 -5.42 1.76 3.98
CA TYR A 25 -6.12 0.69 3.27
C TYR A 25 -7.09 1.21 2.21
N THR A 26 -7.40 0.38 1.22
CA THR A 26 -8.40 0.61 0.20
C THR A 26 -8.91 -0.71 -0.35
N VAL A 27 -10.15 -0.74 -0.81
CA VAL A 27 -10.69 -1.91 -1.51
C VAL A 27 -10.33 -1.93 -3.00
N ASN A 28 -9.87 -0.79 -3.54
CA ASN A 28 -9.62 -0.63 -4.97
C ASN A 28 -8.34 0.20 -5.21
N LEU A 29 -7.18 -0.46 -5.09
CA LEU A 29 -5.86 0.16 -5.25
C LEU A 29 -5.67 0.78 -6.64
N ALA A 30 -5.96 0.01 -7.69
CA ALA A 30 -5.76 0.43 -9.07
C ALA A 30 -6.60 1.69 -9.40
N GLN A 31 -7.87 1.72 -8.99
CA GLN A 31 -8.71 2.91 -9.19
C GLN A 31 -8.26 4.09 -8.34
N ARG A 32 -7.84 3.86 -7.09
CA ARG A 32 -7.35 4.91 -6.17
C ARG A 32 -6.10 5.58 -6.74
N ILE A 33 -5.09 4.79 -7.12
CA ILE A 33 -3.83 5.29 -7.71
C ILE A 33 -4.10 5.98 -9.04
N ALA A 34 -4.89 5.36 -9.92
CA ALA A 34 -5.26 5.97 -11.20
C ALA A 34 -6.01 7.29 -11.01
N CYS A 35 -6.87 7.41 -9.99
CA CYS A 35 -7.58 8.64 -9.65
C CYS A 35 -6.63 9.74 -9.14
N HIS A 36 -5.67 9.38 -8.27
CA HIS A 36 -4.62 10.31 -7.81
C HIS A 36 -3.73 10.78 -8.97
N ASN A 37 -3.33 9.89 -9.87
CA ASN A 37 -2.49 10.22 -11.04
C ASN A 37 -3.24 10.99 -12.12
N ARG A 38 -4.54 10.74 -12.32
CA ARG A 38 -5.39 11.49 -13.28
C ARG A 38 -5.80 12.88 -12.78
N GLY A 39 -5.42 13.28 -11.57
CA GLY A 39 -5.74 14.60 -11.02
C GLY A 39 -7.23 14.83 -10.74
N LYS A 40 -8.05 13.77 -10.74
CA LYS A 40 -9.49 13.81 -10.40
C LYS A 40 -9.77 13.36 -8.95
N GLY A 41 -8.75 13.31 -8.10
CA GLY A 41 -8.88 13.01 -6.67
C GLY A 41 -9.44 14.17 -5.83
N ALA A 42 -9.78 13.88 -4.57
CA ALA A 42 -10.35 14.83 -3.61
C ALA A 42 -9.57 16.15 -3.51
N LYS A 43 -10.26 17.23 -3.09
CA LYS A 43 -9.83 18.64 -2.98
C LYS A 43 -8.39 18.86 -2.44
N TYR A 44 -7.85 17.91 -1.66
CA TYR A 44 -6.50 17.88 -1.08
C TYR A 44 -5.36 17.40 -2.02
N THR A 45 -5.66 16.84 -3.21
CA THR A 45 -4.67 16.25 -4.15
C THR A 45 -4.55 17.00 -5.48
N ARG A 46 -5.08 18.22 -5.51
CA ARG A 46 -5.01 19.17 -6.63
C ARG A 46 -3.59 19.72 -6.94
N PRO A 47 -2.66 19.95 -5.99
CA PRO A 47 -1.39 20.57 -6.35
C PRO A 47 -0.44 19.60 -7.07
N SER A 48 0.02 20.00 -8.27
CA SER A 48 1.10 19.34 -9.05
C SER A 48 2.44 19.26 -8.30
N THR A 49 2.57 20.00 -7.19
CA THR A 49 3.78 20.11 -6.36
C THR A 49 4.08 18.88 -5.49
N ARG A 50 3.17 17.91 -5.41
CA ARG A 50 3.36 16.64 -4.65
C ARG A 50 3.41 15.40 -5.54
N ARG A 51 3.59 15.60 -6.84
CA ARG A 51 3.75 14.53 -7.82
C ARG A 51 5.24 14.38 -8.14
N PRO A 52 5.76 13.15 -8.28
CA PRO A 52 5.04 11.87 -8.29
C PRO A 52 4.86 11.27 -6.88
N VAL A 53 3.64 10.79 -6.57
CA VAL A 53 3.45 9.83 -5.47
C VAL A 53 3.77 8.44 -6.00
N ARG A 54 4.67 7.73 -5.33
CA ARG A 54 5.11 6.40 -5.77
C ARG A 54 4.52 5.35 -4.85
N LEU A 55 3.83 4.37 -5.42
CA LEU A 55 3.52 3.16 -4.66
C LEU A 55 4.82 2.41 -4.46
N ILE A 56 5.18 2.12 -3.21
CA ILE A 56 6.36 1.32 -2.89
C ILE A 56 5.98 -0.06 -2.35
N TYR A 57 4.82 -0.18 -1.70
CA TYR A 57 4.39 -1.40 -1.05
C TYR A 57 2.87 -1.53 -1.07
N CYS A 58 2.36 -2.74 -1.31
CA CYS A 58 0.96 -3.08 -1.10
C CYS A 58 0.78 -4.53 -0.65
N GLU A 59 -0.25 -4.75 0.16
CA GLU A 59 -0.64 -6.07 0.67
C GLU A 59 -2.12 -6.29 0.38
N LYS A 60 -2.46 -7.42 -0.25
CA LYS A 60 -3.84 -7.85 -0.40
C LYS A 60 -4.21 -8.79 0.73
N TRP A 61 -5.30 -8.47 1.41
CA TRP A 61 -5.86 -9.29 2.47
C TRP A 61 -7.27 -9.78 2.10
N PRO A 62 -7.63 -11.01 2.50
CA PRO A 62 -8.96 -11.57 2.27
C PRO A 62 -10.01 -10.99 3.24
N SER A 63 -9.62 -10.28 4.29
CA SER A 63 -10.53 -9.78 5.33
C SER A 63 -10.17 -8.38 5.81
N LYS A 64 -11.21 -7.57 6.08
CA LYS A 64 -11.06 -6.19 6.58
C LYS A 64 -10.26 -6.12 7.87
N SER A 65 -10.54 -7.04 8.79
CA SER A 65 -9.89 -7.09 10.10
C SER A 65 -8.38 -7.30 9.99
N LEU A 66 -7.93 -8.13 9.05
CA LEU A 66 -6.51 -8.36 8.79
C LEU A 66 -5.85 -7.12 8.19
N ALA A 67 -6.48 -6.50 7.18
CA ALA A 67 -5.97 -5.25 6.61
C ALA A 67 -5.92 -4.10 7.62
N MET A 68 -6.92 -3.99 8.49
CA MET A 68 -6.93 -2.99 9.57
C MET A 68 -5.87 -3.29 10.63
N SER A 69 -5.64 -4.55 10.96
CA SER A 69 -4.57 -4.96 11.88
C SER A 69 -3.19 -4.63 11.30
N ALA A 70 -2.96 -4.92 10.02
CA ALA A 70 -1.73 -4.55 9.31
C ALA A 70 -1.53 -3.03 9.26
N GLU A 71 -2.59 -2.26 8.93
CA GLU A 71 -2.52 -0.79 8.99
C GLU A 71 -2.17 -0.29 10.39
N TYR A 72 -2.83 -0.85 11.42
CA TYR A 72 -2.60 -0.45 12.80
C TYR A 72 -1.16 -0.74 13.24
N HIS A 73 -0.65 -1.93 12.93
CA HIS A 73 0.75 -2.29 13.17
C HIS A 73 1.66 -1.29 12.47
N PHE A 74 1.45 -1.04 11.18
CA PHE A 74 2.26 -0.10 10.40
C PHE A 74 2.20 1.34 10.93
N LYS A 75 1.04 1.80 11.42
CA LYS A 75 0.88 3.13 12.03
C LYS A 75 1.64 3.27 13.35
N GLN A 76 1.70 2.21 14.15
CA GLN A 76 2.47 2.17 15.41
C GLN A 76 3.98 2.18 15.17
N LEU A 77 4.45 1.72 14.00
CA LEU A 77 5.87 1.73 13.67
C LEU A 77 6.42 3.16 13.54
N THR A 78 7.59 3.37 14.14
CA THR A 78 8.39 4.58 13.92
C THR A 78 9.00 4.58 12.50
N ARG A 79 9.45 5.74 12.01
CA ARG A 79 10.10 5.87 10.69
C ARG A 79 11.18 4.78 10.42
N PRO A 80 12.17 4.54 11.30
CA PRO A 80 13.17 3.50 11.06
C PRO A 80 12.58 2.08 11.05
N GLN A 81 11.53 1.82 11.84
CA GLN A 81 10.84 0.53 11.82
C GLN A 81 10.07 0.31 10.52
N LYS A 82 9.44 1.36 9.97
CA LYS A 82 8.78 1.29 8.66
C LYS A 82 9.77 0.98 7.56
N GLU A 83 10.93 1.64 7.56
CA GLU A 83 12.00 1.38 6.60
C GLU A 83 12.52 -0.05 6.70
N ARG A 84 12.71 -0.56 7.92
CA ARG A 84 13.12 -1.94 8.15
C ARG A 84 12.06 -2.94 7.68
N TYR A 85 10.81 -2.72 8.05
CA TYR A 85 9.69 -3.54 7.60
C TYR A 85 9.62 -3.59 6.07
N LEU A 86 9.72 -2.45 5.38
CA LEU A 86 9.74 -2.40 3.92
C LEU A 86 10.93 -3.18 3.33
N LYS A 87 12.12 -3.07 3.93
CA LYS A 87 13.30 -3.86 3.52
C LYS A 87 13.07 -5.36 3.70
N GLU A 88 12.49 -5.79 4.82
CA GLU A 88 12.15 -7.19 5.09
C GLU A 88 11.13 -7.74 4.09
N GLN A 89 10.22 -6.89 3.61
CA GLN A 89 9.27 -7.25 2.56
C GLN A 89 9.89 -7.33 1.17
N GLY A 90 11.15 -6.90 0.99
CA GLY A 90 11.87 -6.95 -0.29
C GLY A 90 12.04 -5.59 -0.97
N LEU A 91 11.66 -4.48 -0.32
CA LEU A 91 11.93 -3.15 -0.86
C LEU A 91 13.40 -2.77 -0.63
N ALA A 92 14.23 -2.94 -1.65
CA ALA A 92 15.66 -2.60 -1.56
C ALA A 92 15.90 -1.08 -1.42
N ASN A 93 15.14 -0.26 -2.16
CA ASN A 93 15.31 1.20 -2.21
C ASN A 93 13.96 1.93 -2.30
N LEU A 94 13.76 2.96 -1.46
CA LEU A 94 12.56 3.83 -1.48
C LEU A 94 12.44 4.68 -2.77
N GLY A 95 13.55 4.86 -3.49
CA GLY A 95 13.63 5.68 -4.71
C GLY A 95 13.45 4.90 -6.01
N ASP A 96 13.29 3.59 -5.95
CA ASP A 96 13.17 2.74 -7.14
C ASP A 96 11.74 2.80 -7.73
N PRO A 97 11.56 2.67 -9.06
CA PRO A 97 10.22 2.55 -9.65
C PRO A 97 9.55 1.20 -9.38
N SER A 98 10.25 0.23 -8.79
CA SER A 98 9.68 -1.04 -8.37
C SER A 98 8.83 -0.91 -7.11
N TYR A 99 7.69 -1.61 -7.09
CA TYR A 99 6.84 -1.76 -5.91
C TYR A 99 6.73 -3.24 -5.55
N VAL A 100 6.62 -3.51 -4.25
CA VAL A 100 6.43 -4.86 -3.74
C VAL A 100 4.94 -5.07 -3.48
N MET A 101 4.38 -6.13 -4.06
CA MET A 101 3.01 -6.56 -3.82
C MET A 101 3.02 -7.92 -3.13
N ARG A 102 2.42 -7.99 -1.93
CA ARG A 102 2.19 -9.23 -1.20
C ARG A 102 0.72 -9.63 -1.32
N ASP A 103 0.47 -10.88 -1.71
CA ASP A 103 -0.87 -11.45 -1.73
C ASP A 103 -1.03 -12.41 -0.56
N PHE A 104 -1.59 -11.93 0.55
CA PHE A 104 -1.92 -12.77 1.70
C PHE A 104 -3.29 -13.45 1.56
N SER A 105 -3.93 -13.33 0.39
CA SER A 105 -5.21 -13.97 0.11
C SER A 105 -5.05 -15.47 -0.15
N LEU A 106 -3.87 -15.93 -0.56
CA LEU A 106 -3.56 -17.35 -0.80
C LEU A 106 -2.81 -18.06 0.34
N GLU A 107 -2.23 -17.33 1.30
CA GLU A 107 -1.31 -17.91 2.29
C GLU A 107 -1.98 -18.51 3.54
N LYS A 108 -3.31 -18.43 3.67
CA LYS A 108 -4.04 -19.17 4.71
C LYS A 108 -4.56 -20.51 4.18
N ALA A 109 -3.65 -21.44 3.92
CA ALA A 109 -3.99 -22.84 3.74
C ALA A 109 -3.57 -23.74 4.92
N ASP A 110 -2.77 -23.25 5.88
CA ASP A 110 -2.25 -24.10 6.95
C ASP A 110 -2.12 -23.27 8.23
N ASP A 111 -3.10 -23.35 9.14
CA ASP A 111 -2.91 -23.44 10.60
C ASP A 111 -4.30 -23.48 11.26
N GLN A 112 -4.88 -24.67 11.29
CA GLN A 112 -5.91 -25.04 12.25
C GLN A 112 -5.71 -26.53 12.54
N ALA A 113 -4.82 -26.83 13.48
CA ALA A 113 -4.66 -28.14 14.10
C ALA A 113 -4.98 -28.02 15.59
#